data_AF-A0AAF3J4S0-F1
#
_entry.id   AF-A0AAF3J4S0-F1
#
_cell.length_a   1.000
_cell.length_b   1.000
_cell.length_c   1.000
_cell.angle_alpha   90.00
_cell.angle_beta   90.00
_cell.angle_gamma   90.00
#
_symmetry.space_group_name_H-M   'P 1'
#
loop_
_entity.id
_entity.type
_entity.pdbx_description
1 polymer ?
#
loop_
_entity_poly.entity_id
_entity_poly.type
_entity_poly.pdbx_seq_one_letter_code
_entity_poly.pdbx_strand_id
1 'polypeptide(L)'
;MPYVTVCSVQMHPRGAIVHGDKLMYRVTVEDPAKELFQSHWESDKVSPIEFLNRAEKKGFRVVSMSTTSQGMVTKWTLWRTI
;
A
#
# COMPACT_ATOMS: atom_id res chain seq x y z
N MET A 1 6.77 -16.18 -3.86
CA MET A 1 7.79 -15.17 -3.43
C MET A 1 7.09 -13.95 -2.86
N PRO A 2 7.52 -13.41 -1.71
CA PRO A 2 6.78 -12.34 -1.06
C PRO A 2 7.09 -10.94 -1.58
N TYR A 3 6.05 -10.11 -1.63
CA TYR A 3 6.14 -8.70 -2.01
C TYR A 3 5.63 -7.79 -0.91
N VAL A 4 6.30 -6.66 -0.73
CA VAL A 4 5.89 -5.57 0.16
C VAL A 4 5.64 -4.31 -0.65
N THR A 5 4.58 -3.58 -0.34
CA THR A 5 4.38 -2.21 -0.81
C THR A 5 3.84 -1.33 0.31
N VAL A 6 4.14 -0.04 0.23
CA VAL A 6 3.68 0.97 1.19
C VAL A 6 2.74 1.91 0.44
N CYS A 7 1.65 2.31 1.09
CA CYS A 7 0.68 3.22 0.50
C CYS A 7 0.42 4.34 1.48
N SER A 8 0.47 5.58 1.01
CA SER A 8 0.17 6.76 1.80
C SER A 8 -1.29 7.19 1.63
N VAL A 9 -1.92 7.66 2.70
CA VAL A 9 -3.30 8.14 2.69
C VAL A 9 -3.27 9.64 2.96
N GLN A 10 -3.85 10.41 2.04
CA GLN A 10 -4.01 11.86 2.17
C GLN A 10 -5.48 12.22 2.33
N MET A 11 -5.79 13.01 3.36
CA MET A 11 -7.14 13.53 3.55
C MET A 11 -7.39 14.72 2.62
N HIS A 12 -8.39 14.61 1.75
CA HIS A 12 -8.86 15.71 0.92
C HIS A 12 -10.23 16.21 1.45
N PRO A 13 -10.60 17.49 1.26
CA PRO A 13 -11.93 18.00 1.63
C PRO A 13 -13.14 17.24 1.02
N ARG A 14 -12.89 16.35 0.04
CA ARG A 14 -13.92 15.53 -0.64
C ARG A 14 -13.83 14.05 -0.26
N GLY A 15 -12.97 13.67 0.69
CA GLY A 15 -12.72 12.29 1.12
C GLY A 15 -11.24 11.95 1.23
N ALA A 16 -10.93 10.81 1.84
CA ALA A 16 -9.57 10.28 1.86
C ALA A 16 -9.17 9.75 0.47
N ILE A 17 -7.96 10.09 0.03
CA ILE A 17 -7.34 9.62 -1.22
C ILE A 17 -6.13 8.77 -0.84
N VAL A 18 -5.99 7.62 -1.50
CA VAL A 18 -4.84 6.74 -1.31
C VAL A 18 -3.85 6.93 -2.45
N HIS A 19 -2.62 7.26 -2.10
CA HIS A 19 -1.48 7.24 -2.99
C HIS A 19 -0.73 5.94 -2.77
N GLY A 20 -0.75 5.03 -3.75
CA GLY A 20 0.17 3.90 -3.71
C GLY A 20 1.59 4.45 -3.85
N ASP A 21 2.49 4.23 -2.87
CA ASP A 21 3.89 4.53 -3.12
C ASP A 21 4.33 3.55 -4.21
N LYS A 22 4.94 4.10 -5.26
CA LYS A 22 5.08 3.42 -6.57
C LYS A 22 5.95 2.16 -6.53
N LEU A 23 6.49 1.77 -5.38
CA LEU A 23 7.56 0.79 -5.26
C LEU A 23 7.00 -0.50 -4.62
N MET A 24 7.04 -1.59 -5.39
CA MET A 24 6.91 -2.93 -4.84
C MET A 24 8.31 -3.52 -4.64
N TYR A 25 8.60 -3.91 -3.40
CA TYR A 25 9.85 -4.55 -3.02
C TYR A 25 9.67 -6.05 -3.02
N ARG A 26 10.61 -6.76 -3.63
CA ARG A 26 10.74 -8.19 -3.41
C ARG A 26 11.62 -8.41 -2.20
N VAL A 27 11.12 -9.17 -1.25
CA VAL A 27 11.88 -9.56 -0.07
C VAL A 27 12.46 -10.95 -0.33
N THR A 28 13.79 -11.05 -0.38
CA THR A 28 14.51 -12.34 -0.42
C THR A 28 15.45 -12.44 0.77
N VAL A 29 15.79 -13.67 1.18
CA VAL A 29 16.73 -13.92 2.29
C VAL A 29 18.14 -13.41 1.95
N GLU A 30 18.49 -13.37 0.66
CA GLU A 30 19.80 -12.94 0.16
C GLU A 30 19.90 -11.43 -0.10
N ASP A 31 18.76 -10.76 -0.31
CA ASP A 31 18.66 -9.31 -0.53
C ASP A 31 17.31 -8.81 0.03
N PRO A 32 17.33 -8.08 1.17
CA PRO A 32 16.12 -7.74 1.90
C PRO A 32 15.21 -6.72 1.19
N ALA A 33 15.66 -6.05 0.12
CA ALA A 33 14.81 -5.10 -0.62
C ALA A 33 15.34 -4.78 -2.01
N LYS A 34 15.27 -5.73 -2.96
CA LYS A 34 15.44 -5.40 -4.37
C LYS A 34 14.18 -4.70 -4.88
N GLU A 35 14.28 -3.41 -5.20
CA GLU A 35 13.23 -2.64 -5.87
C GLU A 35 12.95 -3.31 -7.22
N LEU A 36 11.82 -4.04 -7.31
CA LEU A 36 11.59 -4.95 -8.42
C LEU A 36 10.62 -4.40 -9.44
N PHE A 37 9.73 -3.49 -9.05
CA PHE A 37 8.68 -3.05 -9.94
C PHE A 37 8.10 -1.72 -9.50
N GLN A 38 8.11 -0.76 -10.41
CA GLN A 38 7.30 0.43 -10.27
C GLN A 38 5.86 0.07 -10.65
N SER A 39 5.08 -0.43 -9.69
CA SER A 39 3.67 -0.72 -9.97
C SER A 39 2.97 0.61 -10.19
N HIS A 40 2.51 0.84 -11.43
CA HIS A 40 1.51 1.86 -11.76
C HIS A 40 0.19 1.51 -11.07
N TRP A 41 0.14 1.61 -9.74
CA TRP A 41 -1.06 2.11 -9.11
C TRP A 41 -0.98 3.60 -9.39
N GLU A 42 -1.44 4.00 -10.57
CA GLU A 42 -1.72 5.40 -10.85
C GLU A 42 -2.50 5.94 -9.66
N SER A 43 -2.22 7.19 -9.30
CA SER A 43 -2.82 7.91 -8.18
C SER A 43 -4.32 8.06 -8.38
N ASP A 44 -5.02 6.95 -8.27
CA ASP A 44 -6.45 6.85 -8.39
C ASP A 44 -6.99 7.59 -7.17
N LYS A 45 -7.84 8.58 -7.43
CA LYS A 45 -8.62 9.26 -6.39
C LYS A 45 -9.70 8.32 -5.85
N VAL A 46 -9.30 7.12 -5.43
CA VAL A 46 -10.16 6.09 -4.87
C VAL A 46 -10.18 6.20 -3.36
N SER A 47 -11.33 5.86 -2.79
CA SER A 47 -11.46 5.79 -1.35
C SER A 47 -10.55 4.70 -0.76
N PRO A 48 -10.07 4.85 0.49
CA PRO A 48 -9.47 3.80 1.31
C PRO A 48 -10.03 2.39 1.11
N ILE A 49 -11.36 2.27 1.22
CA ILE A 49 -12.05 0.99 1.20
C ILE A 49 -11.94 0.34 -0.19
N GLU A 50 -12.14 1.14 -1.25
CA GLU A 50 -12.02 0.64 -2.61
C GLU A 50 -10.59 0.21 -2.94
N PHE A 51 -9.59 0.98 -2.51
CA PHE A 51 -8.19 0.62 -2.65
C PHE A 51 -7.87 -0.73 -1.97
N LEU A 52 -8.27 -0.89 -0.71
CA LEU A 52 -8.03 -2.13 0.05
C LEU A 52 -8.73 -3.33 -0.57
N ASN A 53 -9.97 -3.17 -1.05
CA ASN A 53 -10.69 -4.23 -1.76
C ASN A 53 -9.98 -4.64 -3.06
N ARG A 54 -9.41 -3.68 -3.81
CA ARG A 54 -8.61 -3.97 -5.02
C ARG A 54 -7.30 -4.67 -4.66
N ALA A 55 -6.64 -4.26 -3.58
CA ALA A 55 -5.42 -4.87 -3.08
C ALA A 55 -5.65 -6.33 -2.64
N GLU A 56 -6.75 -6.58 -1.91
CA GLU A 56 -7.15 -7.92 -1.47
C GLU A 56 -7.41 -8.85 -2.66
N LYS A 57 -8.14 -8.39 -3.69
CA LYS A 57 -8.35 -9.16 -4.93
C LYS A 57 -7.05 -9.52 -5.65
N LYS A 58 -6.00 -8.72 -5.48
CA LYS A 58 -4.65 -8.99 -6.01
C LYS A 58 -3.80 -9.86 -5.08
N GLY A 59 -4.35 -10.34 -3.96
CA GLY A 59 -3.69 -11.20 -2.98
C GLY A 59 -2.85 -10.46 -1.94
N PHE A 60 -2.98 -9.13 -1.84
CA PHE A 60 -2.32 -8.36 -0.78
C PHE A 60 -3.14 -8.37 0.51
N ARG A 61 -2.44 -8.38 1.64
CA ARG A 61 -2.99 -8.26 2.99
C ARG A 61 -2.32 -7.09 3.70
N VAL A 62 -3.07 -6.33 4.48
CA VAL A 62 -2.49 -5.29 5.35
C VAL A 62 -1.75 -5.98 6.49
N VAL A 63 -0.47 -5.65 6.65
CA VAL A 63 0.38 -6.19 7.75
C VAL A 63 0.80 -5.11 8.74
N SER A 64 0.73 -3.84 8.36
CA SER A 64 0.97 -2.72 9.25
C SER A 64 0.16 -1.50 8.82
N MET A 65 -0.16 -0.64 9.78
CA MET A 65 -0.90 0.59 9.59
C MET A 65 -0.30 1.69 10.48
N SER A 66 -0.09 2.87 9.92
CA SER A 66 0.32 4.06 10.67
C SER A 66 -0.83 5.05 10.77
N THR A 67 -0.98 5.67 11.94
CA THR A 67 -2.03 6.65 12.22
C THR A 67 -1.45 7.95 12.77
N THR A 68 -2.20 9.05 12.67
CA THR A 68 -1.95 10.29 13.40
C THR A 68 -2.37 10.15 14.87
N SER A 69 -1.99 11.12 15.71
CA SER A 69 -2.46 11.24 17.10
C SER A 69 -3.99 11.34 17.23
N GLN A 70 -4.68 11.71 16.16
CA GLN A 70 -6.15 11.80 16.08
C GLN A 70 -6.80 10.51 15.54
N GLY A 71 -6.02 9.45 15.32
CA GLY A 71 -6.52 8.15 14.84
C GLY A 71 -6.74 8.09 13.33
N MET A 72 -6.34 9.10 12.56
CA MET A 72 -6.46 9.06 11.10
C MET A 72 -5.33 8.23 10.50
N VAL A 73 -5.66 7.28 9.61
CA VAL A 73 -4.66 6.47 8.91
C VAL A 73 -3.84 7.34 7.94
N THR A 74 -2.52 7.20 7.98
CA THR A 74 -1.59 7.90 7.10
C THR A 74 -0.82 6.97 6.17
N LYS A 75 -0.61 5.70 6.57
CA LYS A 75 0.07 4.69 5.74
C LYS A 75 -0.46 3.28 5.98
N TRP A 76 -0.44 2.45 4.95
CA TRP A 76 -0.54 0.99 5.05
C TRP A 76 0.72 0.32 4.49
N THR A 77 1.14 -0.76 5.14
CA THR A 77 2.10 -1.71 4.59
C THR A 77 1.33 -2.96 4.18
N LEU A 78 1.45 -3.33 2.92
CA LEU A 78 0.78 -4.48 2.33
C LEU A 78 1.80 -5.59 2.04
N TRP A 79 1.42 -6.83 2.33
CA TRP A 79 2.18 -8.04 2.05
C TRP A 79 1.40 -8.99 1.15
N ARG A 80 2.08 -9.63 0.20
CA ARG A 80 1.49 -10.71 -0.62
C ARG A 80 2.35 -11.95 -0.55
N THR A 81 1.78 -13.06 -0.07
CA THR A 81 2.34 -14.41 -0.26
C THR A 81 1.83 -14.97 -1.60
N ILE A 82 2.76 -15.37 -2.48
CA ILE A 82 2.50 -16.25 -3.64
C ILE A 82 3.11 -17.59 -3.32
#